data_AF-A0A0L0QLM5-F1
#
_entry.id   AF-A0A0L0QLM5-F1
#
_cell.length_a   1.000
_cell.length_b   1.000
_cell.length_c   1.000
_cell.angle_alpha   90.00
_cell.angle_beta   90.00
_cell.angle_gamma   90.00
#
_symmetry.space_group_name_H-M   'P 1'
#
loop_
_entity.id
_entity.type
_entity.pdbx_description
1 polymer ?
#
loop_
_entity_poly.entity_id
_entity_poly.type
_entity_poly.pdbx_seq_one_letter_code
_entity_poly.pdbx_strand_id
1 'polypeptide(L)'
;MYLDKRSKEILEELISHPNLSSKDIETKTGLSRRQIKYSVEKINNWLKENNYPVLQRLKNGKFLIHPVLGELYDQDQLRVVDNYIPSEDERVLLILLILLSQHDLSLVHFTQALKVSNVTILSDMKKAQQKIEPLRLQIVYSRTVG
;
A
#
# COMPACT_ATOMS: atom_id res chain seq x y z
N MET A 1 13.24 0.81 -2.19
CA MET A 1 12.22 -0.21 -1.84
C MET A 1 10.89 0.47 -1.53
N TYR A 2 9.76 -0.16 -1.81
CA TYR A 2 8.42 0.37 -1.47
C TYR A 2 7.98 -0.14 -0.09
N LEU A 3 7.38 0.71 0.73
CA LEU A 3 6.74 0.33 1.98
C LEU A 3 5.27 -0.03 1.71
N ASP A 4 4.91 -1.30 1.80
CA ASP A 4 3.51 -1.71 1.57
C ASP A 4 2.56 -1.17 2.64
N LYS A 5 1.26 -1.12 2.32
CA LYS A 5 0.21 -0.62 3.20
C LYS A 5 0.31 -1.14 4.63
N ARG A 6 0.46 -2.46 4.81
CA ARG A 6 0.60 -3.09 6.13
C ARG A 6 1.84 -2.60 6.87
N SER A 7 2.98 -2.55 6.19
CA SER A 7 4.24 -2.10 6.79
C SER A 7 4.17 -0.62 7.15
N LYS A 8 3.47 0.19 6.34
CA LYS A 8 3.18 1.60 6.63
C LYS A 8 2.29 1.73 7.87
N GLU A 9 1.16 1.02 7.93
CA GLU A 9 0.26 1.03 9.09
C GLU A 9 0.99 0.64 10.39
N ILE A 10 1.87 -0.36 10.34
CA ILE A 10 2.69 -0.76 11.50
C ILE A 10 3.67 0.36 11.91
N LEU A 11 4.31 1.03 10.95
CA LEU A 11 5.22 2.14 11.23
C LEU A 11 4.49 3.33 11.87
N GLU A 12 3.32 3.70 11.33
CA GLU A 12 2.48 4.79 11.85
C GLU A 12 2.00 4.50 13.28
N GLU A 13 1.58 3.25 13.52
CA GLU A 13 1.15 2.80 14.83
C GLU A 13 2.28 2.85 15.87
N LEU A 14 3.48 2.44 15.47
CA LEU A 14 4.67 2.49 16.32
C LEU A 14 5.07 3.93 16.65
N ILE A 15 5.07 4.83 15.66
CA ILE A 15 5.38 6.25 15.86
C ILE A 15 4.35 6.90 16.80
N SER A 16 3.06 6.61 16.60
CA SER A 16 1.97 7.17 17.41
C SER A 16 1.96 6.61 18.84
N HIS A 17 2.40 5.37 19.03
CA HIS A 17 2.41 4.69 20.32
C HIS A 17 3.75 3.98 20.58
N PRO A 18 4.81 4.73 20.99
CA PRO A 18 6.18 4.19 21.07
C PRO A 18 6.40 3.06 22.07
N ASN A 19 5.42 2.81 22.95
CA ASN A 19 5.48 1.80 23.99
C ASN A 19 4.92 0.43 23.59
N LEU A 20 4.42 0.28 22.36
CA LEU A 20 3.84 -0.97 21.88
C LEU A 20 4.88 -2.09 21.77
N SER A 21 4.49 -3.27 22.23
CA SER A 21 5.22 -4.50 22.00
C SER A 21 4.74 -5.22 20.73
N SER A 22 5.53 -6.18 20.24
CA SER A 22 5.08 -7.04 19.15
C SER A 22 3.74 -7.74 19.46
N LYS A 23 3.50 -8.09 20.73
CA LYS A 23 2.26 -8.74 21.17
C LYS A 23 1.06 -7.80 21.09
N ASP A 24 1.26 -6.53 21.42
CA ASP A 24 0.19 -5.52 21.34
C ASP A 24 -0.21 -5.29 19.87
N ILE A 25 0.78 -5.27 18.97
CA ILE A 25 0.54 -5.21 17.52
C ILE A 25 -0.21 -6.47 17.05
N GLU A 26 0.21 -7.67 17.47
CA GLU A 26 -0.51 -8.93 17.14
C GLU A 26 -2.00 -8.83 17.52
N THR A 27 -2.30 -8.37 18.74
CA THR A 27 -3.68 -8.25 19.23
C THR A 27 -4.46 -7.17 18.49
N LYS A 28 -3.85 -6.04 18.16
CA LYS A 28 -4.53 -4.93 17.50
C LYS A 28 -4.81 -5.19 16.02
N THR A 29 -3.88 -5.82 15.32
CA THR A 29 -3.94 -5.99 13.85
C THR A 29 -4.35 -7.40 13.41
N GLY A 30 -4.41 -8.38 14.32
CA GLY A 30 -4.64 -9.79 14.00
C GLY A 30 -3.50 -10.45 13.20
N LEU A 31 -2.34 -9.80 13.11
CA LEU A 31 -1.19 -10.32 12.35
C LEU A 31 -0.41 -11.34 13.19
N SER A 32 0.09 -12.38 12.52
CA SER A 32 1.02 -13.31 13.16
C SER A 32 2.38 -12.65 13.45
N ARG A 33 3.10 -13.16 14.47
CA ARG A 33 4.49 -12.77 14.75
C ARG A 33 5.40 -12.76 13.53
N ARG A 34 5.22 -13.75 12.64
CA ARG A 34 6.00 -13.87 11.41
C ARG A 34 5.72 -12.70 10.48
N GLN A 35 4.45 -12.34 10.28
CA GLN A 35 4.07 -11.20 9.44
C GLN A 35 4.57 -9.87 10.02
N ILE A 36 4.49 -9.68 11.34
CA ILE A 36 5.03 -8.49 12.01
C ILE A 36 6.54 -8.42 11.82
N LYS A 37 7.27 -9.54 12.01
CA LYS A 37 8.71 -9.60 11.79
C LYS A 37 9.09 -9.17 10.36
N TYR A 38 8.44 -9.75 9.35
CA TYR A 38 8.67 -9.36 7.96
C TYR A 38 8.36 -7.90 7.68
N SER A 39 7.27 -7.38 8.26
CA SER A 39 6.89 -5.98 8.08
C SER A 39 7.93 -5.05 8.72
N VAL A 40 8.42 -5.36 9.92
CA VAL A 40 9.49 -4.60 10.60
C VAL A 40 10.81 -4.66 9.84
N GLU A 41 11.19 -5.81 9.29
CA GLU A 41 12.37 -5.92 8.42
C GLU A 41 12.23 -5.03 7.18
N LYS A 42 11.05 -5.02 6.56
CA LYS A 42 10.76 -4.18 5.40
C LYS A 42 10.77 -2.69 5.75
N ILE A 43 10.19 -2.30 6.89
CA ILE A 43 10.26 -0.94 7.44
C ILE A 43 11.72 -0.52 7.61
N ASN A 44 12.54 -1.34 8.26
CA ASN A 44 13.94 -1.00 8.52
C ASN A 44 14.77 -0.88 7.24
N ASN A 45 14.53 -1.72 6.24
CA ASN A 45 15.17 -1.58 4.93
C ASN A 45 14.78 -0.25 4.27
N TRP A 46 13.49 0.09 4.29
CA TRP A 46 13.00 1.36 3.75
C TRP A 46 13.58 2.58 4.48
N LEU A 47 13.59 2.57 5.82
CA LEU A 47 14.20 3.63 6.63
C LEU A 47 15.68 3.81 6.29
N LYS A 48 16.42 2.70 6.20
CA LYS A 48 17.85 2.72 5.87
C LYS A 48 18.13 3.30 4.48
N GLU A 49 17.35 2.92 3.46
CA GLU A 49 17.50 3.45 2.10
C GLU A 49 17.24 4.96 2.01
N ASN A 50 16.37 5.49 2.87
CA ASN A 50 16.06 6.92 2.95
C ASN A 50 16.92 7.65 4.00
N ASN A 51 17.99 7.02 4.52
CA ASN A 51 18.89 7.56 5.54
C ASN A 51 18.21 7.96 6.86
N TYR A 52 17.13 7.27 7.23
CA TYR A 52 16.43 7.44 8.51
C TYR A 52 16.89 6.42 9.56
N PRO A 53 16.78 6.75 10.87
CA PRO A 53 17.06 5.80 11.94
C PRO A 53 16.12 4.59 11.87
N VAL A 54 16.68 3.38 12.01
CA VAL A 54 15.92 2.13 11.99
C VAL A 54 15.25 1.84 13.33
N LEU A 55 14.15 1.08 13.29
CA LEU A 55 13.50 0.54 14.47
C LEU A 55 14.36 -0.54 15.11
N GLN A 56 14.59 -0.46 16.43
CA GLN A 56 15.32 -1.50 17.16
C GLN A 56 14.38 -2.27 18.07
N ARG A 57 14.45 -3.60 18.02
CA ARG A 57 13.65 -4.46 18.91
C ARG A 57 14.37 -4.66 20.24
N LEU A 58 13.70 -4.32 21.33
CA LEU A 58 14.19 -4.50 22.70
C LEU A 58 13.92 -5.93 23.20
N LYS A 59 14.68 -6.37 24.21
CA LYS A 59 14.56 -7.72 24.79
C LYS A 59 13.17 -8.00 25.39
N ASN A 60 12.47 -6.96 25.83
CA ASN A 60 11.10 -7.03 26.35
C ASN A 60 10.03 -7.10 25.25
N GLY A 61 10.42 -7.16 23.96
CA GLY A 61 9.51 -7.24 22.83
C GLY A 61 8.95 -5.90 22.35
N LYS A 62 9.32 -4.77 22.98
CA LYS A 62 9.02 -3.41 22.53
C LYS A 62 9.97 -2.95 21.42
N PHE A 63 9.66 -1.80 20.84
CA PHE A 63 10.50 -1.16 19.83
C PHE A 63 11.06 0.15 20.37
N LEU A 64 12.35 0.39 20.14
CA LEU A 64 12.97 1.69 20.30
C LEU A 64 12.84 2.44 18.99
N ILE A 65 12.22 3.62 19.06
CA ILE A 65 11.87 4.47 17.93
C ILE A 65 12.56 5.80 18.15
N HIS A 66 13.31 6.26 17.16
CA HIS A 66 14.00 7.54 17.26
C HIS A 66 12.99 8.70 17.15
N PRO A 67 13.03 9.73 18.02
CA PRO A 67 12.05 10.84 18.02
C PRO A 67 11.90 11.54 16.66
N VAL A 68 13.00 11.65 15.89
CA VAL A 68 12.99 12.21 14.52
C VAL A 68 11.95 11.54 13.60
N LEU A 69 11.60 10.27 13.81
CA LEU A 69 10.58 9.60 13.01
C LEU A 69 9.19 10.18 13.26
N GLY A 70 8.92 10.66 14.47
CA GLY A 70 7.69 11.41 14.78
C GLY A 70 7.66 12.76 14.07
N GLU A 71 8.77 13.51 14.12
CA GLU A 71 8.89 14.80 13.43
C GLU A 71 8.72 14.66 11.90
N LEU A 72 9.36 13.64 11.32
CA LEU A 72 9.24 13.33 9.89
C LEU A 72 7.82 12.87 9.51
N TYR A 73 7.12 12.20 10.43
CA TYR A 73 5.72 11.82 10.23
C TYR A 73 4.80 13.05 10.23
N ASP A 74 4.94 13.92 11.22
CA ASP A 74 4.13 15.13 11.36
C ASP A 74 4.36 16.12 10.20
N GLN A 75 5.58 16.15 9.65
CA GLN A 75 5.93 16.94 8.46
C GLN A 75 5.57 16.25 7.14
N ASP A 76 4.90 15.10 7.20
CA ASP A 76 4.47 14.32 6.02
C ASP A 76 5.64 13.80 5.15
N GLN A 77 6.87 13.87 5.64
CA GLN A 77 8.10 13.45 4.95
C GLN A 77 8.29 11.93 4.94
N LEU A 78 7.58 11.20 5.82
CA LEU A 78 7.46 9.74 5.74
C LEU A 78 6.42 9.28 4.71
N ARG A 79 5.69 10.18 4.05
CA ARG A 79 4.79 9.77 2.96
C ARG A 79 5.64 9.27 1.79
N VAL A 80 5.58 7.96 1.57
CA VAL A 80 6.13 7.28 0.39
C VAL A 80 5.28 7.65 -0.84
N VAL A 81 5.37 8.88 -1.33
CA VAL A 81 4.60 9.32 -2.50
C VAL A 81 5.21 8.75 -3.78
N ASP A 82 6.54 8.69 -3.88
CA ASP A 82 7.20 8.40 -5.18
C ASP A 82 7.15 6.93 -5.62
N ASN A 83 6.85 6.00 -4.72
CA ASN A 83 6.88 4.55 -5.00
C ASN A 83 5.63 3.80 -4.56
N TYR A 84 4.52 4.49 -4.29
CA TYR A 84 3.29 3.82 -3.89
C TYR A 84 2.74 2.91 -4.99
N ILE A 85 2.67 1.61 -4.69
CA ILE A 85 2.01 0.61 -5.55
C ILE A 85 0.64 0.34 -4.93
N PRO A 86 -0.47 0.76 -5.58
CA PRO A 86 -1.82 0.55 -5.07
C PRO A 86 -2.12 -0.95 -4.95
N SER A 87 -2.79 -1.31 -3.85
CA SER A 87 -3.36 -2.65 -3.66
C SER A 87 -4.41 -2.96 -4.72
N GLU A 88 -4.84 -4.21 -4.81
CA GLU A 88 -5.86 -4.61 -5.79
C GLU A 88 -7.16 -3.83 -5.63
N ASP A 89 -7.67 -3.69 -4.40
CA ASP A 89 -8.90 -2.96 -4.13
C ASP A 89 -8.79 -1.47 -4.52
N GLU A 90 -7.62 -0.87 -4.27
CA GLU A 90 -7.32 0.51 -4.67
C GLU A 90 -7.21 0.63 -6.19
N ARG A 91 -6.54 -0.31 -6.85
CA ARG A 91 -6.44 -0.35 -8.33
C ARG A 91 -7.81 -0.49 -8.98
N VAL A 92 -8.69 -1.33 -8.45
CA VAL A 92 -10.07 -1.48 -8.95
C VAL A 92 -10.81 -0.14 -8.88
N LEU A 93 -10.70 0.60 -7.78
CA LEU A 93 -11.31 1.92 -7.64
C LEU A 93 -10.69 2.95 -8.59
N LEU A 94 -9.36 2.94 -8.75
CA LEU A 94 -8.66 3.84 -9.67
C LEU A 94 -9.02 3.55 -11.14
N ILE A 95 -9.17 2.28 -11.52
CA ILE A 95 -9.64 1.88 -12.86
C ILE A 95 -11.02 2.50 -13.13
N LEU A 96 -11.96 2.36 -12.18
CA LEU A 96 -13.31 2.93 -12.32
C LEU A 96 -13.25 4.47 -12.42
N LEU A 97 -12.41 5.12 -11.61
CA LEU A 97 -12.22 6.57 -11.68
C LEU A 97 -11.68 7.02 -13.05
N ILE A 98 -10.66 6.34 -13.57
CA ILE A 98 -10.05 6.64 -14.87
C ILE A 98 -11.10 6.46 -15.98
N LEU A 99 -11.87 5.37 -15.96
CA LEU A 99 -12.94 5.10 -16.93
C LEU A 99 -14.04 6.18 -16.93
N LEU A 100 -14.36 6.75 -15.76
CA LEU A 100 -15.34 7.84 -15.65
C LEU A 100 -14.78 9.20 -16.11
N SER A 101 -13.46 9.35 -16.09
CA SER A 101 -12.80 10.65 -16.28
C SER A 101 -12.21 10.84 -17.68
N GLN A 102 -12.00 9.77 -18.44
CA GLN A 102 -11.26 9.79 -19.70
C GLN A 102 -11.94 8.90 -20.75
N HIS A 103 -11.73 9.26 -22.02
CA HIS A 103 -12.16 8.46 -23.18
C HIS A 103 -10.94 7.85 -23.90
N ASP A 104 -11.17 6.97 -24.88
CA ASP A 104 -10.12 6.34 -25.70
C ASP A 104 -8.99 5.65 -24.91
N LEU A 105 -9.39 4.93 -23.88
CA LEU A 105 -8.46 4.22 -23.00
C LEU A 105 -8.03 2.87 -23.59
N SER A 106 -6.72 2.61 -23.56
CA SER A 106 -6.13 1.31 -23.88
C SER A 106 -5.50 0.70 -22.63
N LEU A 107 -5.20 -0.61 -22.66
CA LEU A 107 -4.51 -1.29 -21.55
C LEU A 107 -3.20 -0.61 -21.16
N VAL A 108 -2.49 0.00 -22.12
CA VAL A 108 -1.22 0.69 -21.87
C VAL A 108 -1.40 1.89 -20.93
N HIS A 109 -2.51 2.62 -21.03
CA HIS A 109 -2.77 3.76 -20.14
C HIS A 109 -2.89 3.31 -18.69
N PHE A 110 -3.55 2.17 -18.44
CA PHE A 110 -3.69 1.61 -17.10
C PHE A 110 -2.38 1.03 -16.57
N THR A 111 -1.60 0.32 -17.39
CA THR A 111 -0.31 -0.23 -16.94
C THR A 111 0.69 0.87 -16.61
N GLN A 112 0.70 1.97 -17.36
CA GLN A 112 1.51 3.15 -17.06
C GLN A 112 1.04 3.85 -15.79
N ALA A 113 -0.27 4.10 -15.64
CA ALA A 113 -0.81 4.81 -14.48
C ALA A 113 -0.65 4.01 -13.18
N LEU A 114 -0.87 2.70 -13.22
CA LEU A 114 -0.92 1.84 -12.03
C LEU A 114 0.38 1.04 -11.80
N LYS A 115 1.35 1.14 -12.72
CA LYS A 115 2.67 0.47 -12.67
C LYS A 115 2.56 -1.05 -12.46
N VAL A 116 1.60 -1.70 -13.11
CA VAL A 116 1.40 -3.16 -13.07
C VAL A 116 1.31 -3.76 -14.47
N SER A 117 1.40 -5.09 -14.59
CA SER A 117 1.39 -5.78 -15.88
C SER A 117 0.02 -5.76 -16.56
N ASN A 118 -0.02 -5.98 -17.88
CA ASN A 118 -1.28 -6.15 -18.64
C ASN A 118 -2.17 -7.26 -18.03
N VAL A 119 -1.56 -8.36 -17.57
CA VAL A 119 -2.29 -9.47 -16.95
C VAL A 119 -2.97 -9.02 -15.66
N THR A 120 -2.26 -8.23 -14.85
CA THR A 120 -2.81 -7.65 -13.61
C THR A 120 -3.97 -6.71 -13.91
N ILE A 121 -3.83 -5.80 -14.89
CA ILE A 121 -4.92 -4.91 -15.29
C ILE A 121 -6.15 -5.69 -15.76
N LEU A 122 -5.99 -6.74 -16.58
CA LEU A 122 -7.12 -7.54 -17.04
C LEU A 122 -7.83 -8.27 -15.89
N SER A 123 -7.09 -8.75 -14.90
CA SER A 123 -7.65 -9.33 -13.68
C SER A 123 -8.41 -8.28 -12.87
N ASP A 124 -7.81 -7.11 -12.65
CA ASP A 124 -8.42 -6.00 -11.91
C ASP A 124 -9.68 -5.47 -12.63
N MET A 125 -9.68 -5.40 -13.96
CA MET A 125 -10.85 -5.03 -14.78
C MET A 125 -12.05 -5.97 -14.59
N LYS A 126 -11.81 -7.28 -14.45
CA LYS A 126 -12.88 -8.23 -14.13
C LYS A 126 -13.48 -7.96 -12.75
N LYS A 127 -12.64 -7.62 -11.77
CA LYS A 127 -13.09 -7.24 -10.42
C LYS A 127 -13.83 -5.91 -10.43
N ALA A 128 -13.37 -4.95 -11.22
CA ALA A 128 -14.07 -3.68 -11.44
C ALA A 128 -15.47 -3.91 -12.03
N GLN A 129 -15.60 -4.79 -13.04
CA GLN A 129 -16.89 -5.17 -13.60
C GLN A 129 -17.82 -5.80 -12.54
N GLN A 130 -17.32 -6.76 -11.76
CA GLN A 130 -18.11 -7.38 -10.67
C GLN A 130 -18.59 -6.35 -9.64
N LYS A 131 -17.75 -5.36 -9.33
CA LYS A 131 -18.07 -4.31 -8.35
C LYS A 131 -19.22 -3.39 -8.79
N ILE A 132 -19.34 -3.15 -10.08
CA ILE A 132 -20.37 -2.25 -10.65
C ILE A 132 -21.61 -2.98 -11.18
N GLU A 133 -21.57 -4.31 -11.25
CA GLU A 133 -22.69 -5.15 -11.70
C GLU A 133 -23.99 -4.90 -10.90
N PRO A 134 -23.97 -4.73 -9.56
CA PRO A 134 -25.19 -4.38 -8.80
C PRO A 134 -25.80 -3.02 -9.19
N LEU A 135 -25.00 -2.13 -9.78
CA LEU A 135 -25.43 -0.83 -10.29
C LEU A 135 -25.98 -0.91 -11.73
N ARG A 136 -26.01 -2.11 -12.32
CA ARG A 136 -26.39 -2.36 -13.71
C ARG A 136 -25.50 -1.62 -14.72
N LEU A 137 -24.24 -1.42 -14.37
CA LEU A 137 -23.24 -0.81 -15.24
C LEU A 137 -22.34 -1.87 -15.88
N GLN A 138 -21.79 -1.54 -17.05
CA GLN A 138 -20.90 -2.43 -17.80
C GLN A 138 -19.68 -1.67 -18.32
N ILE A 139 -18.50 -2.28 -18.16
CA ILE A 139 -17.26 -1.90 -18.80
C ILE A 139 -17.24 -2.53 -20.19
N VAL A 140 -17.21 -1.69 -21.23
CA VAL A 140 -17.26 -2.12 -22.63
C VAL A 140 -15.90 -1.95 -23.29
N TYR A 141 -15.47 -2.97 -24.02
CA TYR A 141 -14.25 -2.92 -24.85
C TYR A 141 -14.65 -2.59 -26.29
N SER A 142 -14.14 -1.47 -26.83
CA SER A 142 -14.47 -1.00 -28.18
C SER A 142 -13.66 -1.68 -29.30
N ARG A 143 -12.59 -2.43 -28.97
CA ARG A 143 -11.85 -3.24 -29.95
C ARG A 143 -12.57 -4.54 -30.25
N THR A 144 -13.68 -4.43 -30.98
CA THR A 144 -14.37 -5.55 -31.64
C THR A 144 -14.43 -5.39 -33.15
N VAL A 145 -13.84 -4.33 -33.72
CA VAL A 145 -13.78 -4.14 -35.17
C VAL A 145 -12.34 -3.90 -35.59
N GLY A 146 -11.67 -4.98 -35.97
CA GLY A 146 -10.47 -4.97 -36.79
C GLY A 146 -10.83 -5.52 -38.16
#